data_AF-A0A7S0IQX7-F1
#
_entry.id   AF-A0A7S0IQX7-F1
#
_cell.length_a   1.000
_cell.length_b   1.000
_cell.length_c   1.000
_cell.angle_alpha   90.00
_cell.angle_beta   90.00
_cell.angle_gamma   90.00
#
_symmetry.space_group_name_H-M   'P 1'
#
loop_
_entity.id
_entity.type
_entity.pdbx_description
1 polymer ?
#
loop_
_entity_poly.entity_id
_entity_poly.type
_entity_poly.pdbx_seq_one_letter_code
_entity_poly.pdbx_strand_id
1 'polypeptide(L)'
;PPPPSPSPPPPSPSPPPPSPSPPPTPPPPSSPPPLPPHMPGITGDPHLKGGDGDLTDFKGEDNTVYNVLSARNFSVNVLFWHDVFPMSHKLVEGSFMKQAFITVRSNRGKLVYATYGADDPTTAAITKAKDSGTQVLHPTPKGAIDGSVKIDNIDVSFVAGNVRTNNNELRVSNGEWRVAVKSMPYPPYNPWVFRKADARLAQYVKDGAGKTRVDVRIGPIGGLRLKPVAPHGLLGQTYDGDGIAVDGAMDDYHGEYVVTTAMGEGAIEGAPSDYAIERATPFSTLFTYSRFDAKSALPRDVSKLTGLKRRVPTSEIPEMAGAVNDRVSLPEGIGADPAH
;
A
#
# COMPACT_ATOMS: atom_id res chain seq x y z
N PRO A 1 -75.69 -68.45 -48.52
CA PRO A 1 -74.70 -67.37 -48.71
C PRO A 1 -73.39 -67.78 -48.04
N PRO A 2 -72.23 -67.64 -48.71
CA PRO A 2 -70.93 -67.86 -48.07
C PRO A 2 -70.77 -66.88 -46.90
N PRO A 3 -70.08 -67.27 -45.81
CA PRO A 3 -69.93 -66.41 -44.64
C PRO A 3 -69.17 -65.13 -45.01
N PRO A 4 -69.60 -63.97 -44.49
CA PRO A 4 -68.96 -62.69 -44.78
C PRO A 4 -67.51 -62.68 -44.28
N SER A 5 -66.63 -62.14 -45.11
CA SER A 5 -65.21 -61.95 -44.81
C SER A 5 -65.03 -61.14 -43.51
N PRO A 6 -64.09 -61.52 -42.63
CA PRO A 6 -63.83 -60.78 -41.40
C PRO A 6 -63.29 -59.38 -41.72
N SER A 7 -63.84 -58.39 -41.03
CA SER A 7 -63.42 -56.99 -41.13
C SER A 7 -61.94 -56.82 -40.74
N PRO A 8 -61.20 -55.91 -41.41
CA PRO A 8 -59.81 -55.64 -41.06
C PRO A 8 -59.70 -55.08 -39.64
N PRO A 9 -58.58 -55.37 -38.94
CA PRO A 9 -58.35 -54.85 -37.60
C PRO A 9 -58.31 -53.30 -37.62
N PRO A 10 -58.75 -52.65 -36.53
CA PRO A 10 -58.71 -51.20 -36.42
C PRO A 10 -57.26 -50.69 -36.50
N PRO A 11 -57.03 -49.49 -37.07
CA PRO A 11 -55.70 -48.90 -37.15
C PRO A 11 -55.12 -48.68 -35.75
N SER A 12 -53.83 -48.96 -35.61
CA SER A 12 -53.08 -48.70 -34.38
C SER A 12 -53.21 -47.23 -33.94
N PRO A 13 -53.31 -46.95 -32.63
CA PRO A 13 -53.41 -45.58 -32.14
C PRO A 13 -52.15 -44.79 -32.52
N SER A 14 -52.35 -43.57 -33.01
CA SER A 14 -51.27 -42.64 -33.33
C SER A 14 -50.38 -42.38 -32.09
N PRO A 15 -49.05 -42.26 -32.26
CA PRO A 15 -48.17 -41.91 -31.16
C PRO A 15 -48.56 -40.55 -30.56
N PRO A 16 -48.38 -40.36 -29.25
CA PRO A 16 -48.68 -39.09 -28.60
C PRO A 16 -47.82 -37.97 -29.19
N PRO A 17 -48.34 -36.73 -29.25
CA PRO A 17 -47.57 -35.60 -29.74
C PRO A 17 -46.31 -35.40 -28.88
N PRO A 18 -45.19 -34.92 -29.47
CA PRO A 18 -43.98 -34.63 -28.74
C PRO A 18 -44.28 -33.61 -27.63
N SER A 19 -43.74 -33.86 -26.44
CA SER A 19 -43.86 -32.95 -25.31
C SER A 19 -43.33 -31.56 -25.69
N PRO A 20 -43.97 -30.48 -25.25
CA PRO A 20 -43.49 -29.13 -25.52
C PRO A 20 -42.08 -28.96 -24.95
N SER A 21 -41.17 -28.45 -25.76
CA SER A 21 -39.82 -28.10 -25.33
C SER A 21 -39.88 -27.17 -24.11
N PRO A 22 -38.99 -27.35 -23.12
CA PRO A 22 -38.93 -26.43 -21.99
C PRO A 22 -38.67 -25.01 -22.49
N PRO A 23 -39.24 -23.99 -21.82
CA PRO A 23 -39.01 -22.60 -22.19
C PRO A 23 -37.51 -22.30 -22.16
N PRO A 24 -37.02 -21.42 -23.07
CA PRO A 24 -35.63 -21.01 -23.06
C PRO A 24 -35.26 -20.46 -21.68
N THR A 25 -34.15 -20.92 -21.14
CA THR A 25 -33.58 -20.37 -19.91
C THR A 25 -33.41 -18.87 -20.06
N PRO A 26 -33.80 -18.05 -19.07
CA PRO A 26 -33.56 -16.61 -19.13
C PRO A 26 -32.07 -16.36 -19.34
N PRO A 27 -31.71 -15.31 -20.11
CA PRO A 27 -30.31 -14.94 -20.26
C PRO A 27 -29.68 -14.75 -18.87
N PRO A 28 -28.39 -15.11 -18.70
CA PRO A 28 -27.69 -14.81 -17.45
C PRO A 28 -27.86 -13.31 -17.16
N PRO A 29 -28.02 -12.92 -15.88
CA PRO A 29 -28.16 -11.52 -15.52
C PRO A 29 -27.00 -10.75 -16.14
N SER A 30 -27.33 -9.70 -16.89
CA SER A 30 -26.36 -8.78 -17.48
C SER A 30 -25.40 -8.36 -16.38
N SER A 31 -24.10 -8.62 -16.58
CA SER A 31 -23.05 -8.14 -15.69
C SER A 31 -23.25 -6.64 -15.44
N PRO A 32 -23.21 -6.19 -14.18
CA PRO A 32 -23.42 -4.78 -13.86
C PRO A 32 -22.40 -3.93 -14.64
N PRO A 33 -22.77 -2.70 -15.05
CA PRO A 33 -21.84 -1.80 -15.71
C PRO A 33 -20.57 -1.63 -14.87
N PRO A 34 -19.39 -1.45 -15.48
CA PRO A 34 -18.18 -1.18 -14.73
C PRO A 34 -18.43 0.01 -13.81
N LEU A 35 -18.20 -0.20 -12.52
CA LEU A 35 -18.34 0.84 -11.51
C LEU A 35 -17.49 2.04 -11.94
N PRO A 36 -17.99 3.28 -11.81
CA PRO A 36 -17.18 4.47 -12.01
C PRO A 36 -15.96 4.41 -11.07
N PRO A 37 -14.80 4.96 -11.46
CA PRO A 37 -13.59 4.93 -10.64
C PRO A 37 -13.92 5.49 -9.25
N HIS A 38 -13.87 4.62 -8.25
CA HIS A 38 -14.08 5.00 -6.86
C HIS A 38 -13.09 6.11 -6.52
N MET A 39 -13.59 7.31 -6.26
CA MET A 39 -12.79 8.36 -5.62
C MET A 39 -12.46 7.91 -4.20
N PRO A 40 -11.19 7.65 -3.86
CA PRO A 40 -10.84 7.17 -2.54
C PRO A 40 -10.69 8.33 -1.55
N GLY A 41 -11.12 8.08 -0.31
CA GLY A 41 -10.69 8.80 0.88
C GLY A 41 -10.99 7.94 2.11
N ILE A 42 -10.06 7.89 3.06
CA ILE A 42 -10.12 7.58 4.51
C ILE A 42 -8.69 7.85 5.04
N THR A 43 -8.50 8.10 6.33
CA THR A 43 -7.29 8.68 6.95
C THR A 43 -6.80 7.79 8.09
N GLY A 44 -5.50 7.54 8.33
CA GLY A 44 -5.10 6.63 9.42
C GLY A 44 -3.67 6.08 9.45
N ASP A 45 -3.48 4.94 10.10
CA ASP A 45 -2.21 4.25 10.35
C ASP A 45 -1.72 3.40 9.16
N PRO A 46 -0.49 2.84 9.18
CA PRO A 46 0.16 2.36 7.97
C PRO A 46 -0.47 1.09 7.39
N HIS A 47 -1.32 1.28 6.37
CA HIS A 47 -1.78 0.23 5.48
C HIS A 47 -0.77 0.03 4.36
N LEU A 48 -0.18 -1.16 4.28
CA LEU A 48 0.75 -1.51 3.22
C LEU A 48 -0.02 -2.03 2.01
N LYS A 49 0.20 -1.39 0.86
CA LYS A 49 -0.27 -1.86 -0.45
C LYS A 49 0.95 -2.24 -1.28
N GLY A 50 1.11 -3.53 -1.53
CA GLY A 50 2.24 -4.12 -2.23
C GLY A 50 2.27 -3.82 -3.72
N GLY A 51 3.40 -4.12 -4.35
CA GLY A 51 3.65 -4.00 -5.78
C GLY A 51 2.70 -4.85 -6.59
N ASP A 52 2.42 -6.09 -6.15
CA ASP A 52 1.45 -6.99 -6.78
C ASP A 52 0.03 -6.80 -6.25
N GLY A 53 -0.21 -5.81 -5.39
CA GLY A 53 -1.53 -5.53 -4.80
C GLY A 53 -1.79 -6.27 -3.48
N ASP A 54 -0.74 -6.70 -2.78
CA ASP A 54 -0.77 -7.22 -1.41
C ASP A 54 -1.45 -6.21 -0.48
N LEU A 55 -2.25 -6.69 0.46
CA LEU A 55 -2.85 -5.88 1.51
C LEU A 55 -2.46 -6.42 2.88
N THR A 56 -1.82 -5.60 3.70
CA THR A 56 -1.55 -5.94 5.11
C THR A 56 -1.34 -4.68 5.93
N ASP A 57 -1.69 -4.74 7.21
CA ASP A 57 -1.47 -3.65 8.15
C ASP A 57 -0.14 -3.83 8.88
N PHE A 58 0.55 -2.72 9.13
CA PHE A 58 1.83 -2.73 9.84
C PHE A 58 1.91 -1.53 10.78
N LYS A 59 1.54 -1.74 12.04
CA LYS A 59 1.65 -0.70 13.08
C LYS A 59 3.09 -0.31 13.34
N GLY A 60 4.01 -1.27 13.34
CA GLY A 60 5.38 -1.07 13.82
C GLY A 60 5.45 -0.87 15.34
N GLU A 61 6.64 -1.05 15.91
CA GLU A 61 6.95 -0.63 17.28
C GLU A 61 7.02 0.90 17.37
N ASP A 62 6.73 1.45 18.54
CA ASP A 62 6.80 2.90 18.75
C ASP A 62 8.23 3.43 18.54
N ASN A 63 8.33 4.64 17.99
CA ASN A 63 9.58 5.34 17.69
C ASN A 63 10.65 4.47 16.99
N THR A 64 10.22 3.55 16.12
CA THR A 64 11.10 2.59 15.47
C THR A 64 11.21 2.89 13.98
N VAL A 65 12.42 2.78 13.44
CA VAL A 65 12.68 2.94 12.01
C VAL A 65 12.62 1.58 11.35
N TYR A 66 11.87 1.45 10.26
CA TYR A 66 11.78 0.22 9.47
C TYR A 66 12.27 0.43 8.05
N ASN A 67 12.95 -0.57 7.48
CA ASN A 67 13.26 -0.61 6.05
C ASN A 67 12.00 -0.96 5.24
N VAL A 68 11.55 -0.03 4.39
CA VAL A 68 10.39 -0.25 3.51
C VAL A 68 10.81 -0.67 2.10
N LEU A 69 12.02 -0.26 1.67
CA LEU A 69 12.64 -0.69 0.42
C LEU A 69 14.15 -0.89 0.64
N SER A 70 14.65 -2.03 0.22
CA SER A 70 16.06 -2.30 0.00
C SER A 70 16.21 -2.92 -1.37
N ALA A 71 16.83 -2.18 -2.29
CA ALA A 71 17.25 -2.66 -3.58
C ALA A 71 18.74 -2.32 -3.76
N ARG A 72 19.36 -2.89 -4.80
CA ARG A 72 20.76 -2.56 -5.09
C ARG A 72 20.89 -1.05 -5.29
N ASN A 73 21.80 -0.42 -4.54
CA ASN A 73 22.06 1.02 -4.59
C ASN A 73 20.88 1.95 -4.21
N PHE A 74 19.79 1.44 -3.64
CA PHE A 74 18.64 2.26 -3.24
C PHE A 74 17.98 1.67 -1.98
N SER A 75 17.94 2.45 -0.90
CA SER A 75 17.33 2.04 0.36
C SER A 75 16.44 3.15 0.91
N VAL A 76 15.28 2.78 1.43
CA VAL A 76 14.33 3.69 2.08
C VAL A 76 13.97 3.11 3.43
N ASN A 77 14.23 3.90 4.47
CA ASN A 77 13.84 3.62 5.84
C ASN A 77 12.82 4.67 6.29
N VAL A 78 11.91 4.30 7.17
CA VAL A 78 10.83 5.19 7.63
C VAL A 78 10.64 5.06 9.13
N LEU A 79 10.52 6.18 9.84
CA LEU A 79 10.18 6.25 11.25
C LEU A 79 8.68 6.06 11.45
N PHE A 80 8.31 5.07 12.25
CA PHE A 80 6.96 4.81 12.73
C PHE A 80 6.85 5.34 14.16
N TRP A 81 5.70 5.93 14.49
CA TRP A 81 5.47 6.56 15.78
C TRP A 81 4.02 6.34 16.20
N HIS A 82 3.79 5.87 17.42
CA HIS A 82 2.45 5.62 17.95
C HIS A 82 1.78 6.92 18.36
N ASP A 83 0.51 7.06 18.03
CA ASP A 83 -0.28 8.21 18.44
C ASP A 83 -1.75 7.79 18.58
N VAL A 84 -2.51 8.62 19.29
CA VAL A 84 -3.95 8.46 19.42
C VAL A 84 -4.63 9.57 18.62
N PHE A 85 -5.43 9.20 17.64
CA PHE A 85 -6.01 10.15 16.70
C PHE A 85 -7.45 9.82 16.33
N PRO A 86 -8.27 10.84 16.03
CA PRO A 86 -9.63 10.62 15.55
C PRO A 86 -9.59 10.08 14.12
N MET A 87 -10.39 9.08 13.81
CA MET A 87 -10.63 8.60 12.45
C MET A 87 -12.13 8.48 12.23
N SER A 88 -12.69 9.37 11.39
CA SER A 88 -14.15 9.46 11.20
C SER A 88 -14.88 9.68 12.55
N HIS A 89 -15.65 8.71 13.02
CA HIS A 89 -16.34 8.72 14.31
C HIS A 89 -15.61 7.97 15.43
N LYS A 90 -14.40 7.47 15.17
CA LYS A 90 -13.67 6.57 16.04
C LYS A 90 -12.42 7.24 16.60
N LEU A 91 -11.95 6.75 17.72
CA LEU A 91 -10.63 7.06 18.25
C LEU A 91 -9.72 5.85 18.01
N VAL A 92 -8.56 6.09 17.40
CA VAL A 92 -7.62 5.03 17.02
C VAL A 92 -6.32 5.22 17.77
N GLU A 93 -5.89 4.19 18.49
CA GLU A 93 -4.55 4.02 19.04
C GLU A 93 -3.70 3.27 18.03
N GLY A 94 -3.09 4.05 17.15
CA GLY A 94 -2.46 3.58 15.93
C GLY A 94 -0.98 3.93 15.87
N SER A 95 -0.46 4.02 14.66
CA SER A 95 0.83 4.65 14.39
C SER A 95 0.74 5.55 13.16
N PHE A 96 1.75 6.38 12.96
CA PHE A 96 1.94 7.10 11.72
C PHE A 96 3.40 7.01 11.30
N MET A 97 3.64 7.09 10.00
CA MET A 97 4.97 7.38 9.50
C MET A 97 5.26 8.88 9.67
N LYS A 98 6.44 9.19 10.20
CA LYS A 98 6.82 10.56 10.58
C LYS A 98 7.99 11.11 9.78
N GLN A 99 8.89 10.25 9.32
CA GLN A 99 10.10 10.70 8.62
C GLN A 99 10.65 9.58 7.74
N ALA A 100 11.07 9.92 6.53
CA ALA A 100 11.78 9.03 5.63
C ALA A 100 13.27 9.36 5.59
N PHE A 101 14.10 8.31 5.56
CA PHE A 101 15.55 8.36 5.42
C PHE A 101 15.95 7.53 4.22
N ILE A 102 16.51 8.18 3.22
CA ILE A 102 16.75 7.60 1.90
C ILE A 102 18.24 7.57 1.65
N THR A 103 18.78 6.39 1.33
CA THR A 103 20.19 6.19 0.98
C THR A 103 20.27 5.70 -0.45
N VAL A 104 20.96 6.45 -1.31
CA VAL A 104 21.10 6.15 -2.74
C VAL A 104 22.56 6.14 -3.12
N ARG A 105 22.99 5.13 -3.88
CA ARG A 105 24.31 5.11 -4.52
C ARG A 105 24.16 5.42 -6.01
N SER A 106 24.92 6.40 -6.48
CA SER A 106 24.94 6.75 -7.91
C SER A 106 25.63 5.65 -8.73
N ASN A 107 25.44 5.69 -10.04
CA ASN A 107 26.16 4.83 -10.99
C ASN A 107 27.68 5.06 -11.00
N ARG A 108 28.17 6.15 -10.38
CA ARG A 108 29.60 6.44 -10.15
C ARG A 108 30.05 6.12 -8.73
N GLY A 109 29.21 5.49 -7.91
CA GLY A 109 29.55 5.07 -6.55
C GLY A 109 29.37 6.13 -5.46
N LYS A 110 28.86 7.32 -5.77
CA LYS A 110 28.63 8.37 -4.76
C LYS A 110 27.42 8.03 -3.89
N LEU A 111 27.55 8.18 -2.58
CA LEU A 111 26.43 8.06 -1.65
C LEU A 111 25.74 9.41 -1.45
N VAL A 112 24.42 9.39 -1.57
CA VAL A 112 23.52 10.52 -1.32
C VAL A 112 22.51 10.09 -0.27
N TYR A 113 22.36 10.94 0.75
CA TYR A 113 21.38 10.78 1.81
C TYR A 113 20.33 11.87 1.65
N ALA A 114 19.05 11.49 1.69
CA ALA A 114 17.95 12.45 1.69
C ALA A 114 17.00 12.16 2.85
N THR A 115 16.56 13.22 3.54
CA THR A 115 15.56 13.12 4.61
C THR A 115 14.44 14.10 4.39
N TYR A 116 13.23 13.66 4.71
CA TYR A 116 12.03 14.48 4.77
C TYR A 116 11.09 13.95 5.83
N GLY A 117 10.51 14.83 6.63
CA GLY A 117 9.71 14.44 7.77
C GLY A 117 8.63 15.45 8.12
N ALA A 118 7.75 15.00 9.00
CA ALA A 118 6.51 15.69 9.29
C ALA A 118 6.66 16.82 10.33
N ASP A 119 7.78 16.85 11.06
CA ASP A 119 8.08 17.90 12.03
C ASP A 119 8.50 19.21 11.33
N ASP A 120 9.08 19.10 10.12
CA ASP A 120 9.31 20.22 9.21
C ASP A 120 8.87 19.86 7.78
N PRO A 121 7.57 19.97 7.46
CA PRO A 121 7.06 19.61 6.15
C PRO A 121 7.42 20.62 5.06
N THR A 122 8.17 21.68 5.39
CA THR A 122 8.56 22.76 4.46
C THR A 122 10.02 22.70 4.04
N THR A 123 10.81 21.80 4.62
CA THR A 123 12.19 21.57 4.22
C THR A 123 12.47 20.09 4.02
N ALA A 124 13.33 19.78 3.05
CA ALA A 124 13.96 18.47 2.92
C ALA A 124 15.47 18.68 2.93
N ALA A 125 16.24 17.72 3.44
CA ALA A 125 17.69 17.83 3.50
C ALA A 125 18.35 16.75 2.65
N ILE A 126 19.38 17.14 1.91
CA ILE A 126 20.23 16.25 1.12
C ILE A 126 21.67 16.40 1.59
N THR A 127 22.30 15.32 1.98
CA THR A 127 23.73 15.29 2.26
C THR A 127 24.42 14.44 1.19
N LYS A 128 25.39 15.03 0.49
CA LYS A 128 26.21 14.34 -0.52
C LYS A 128 27.47 13.85 0.19
N ALA A 129 27.74 12.54 0.23
CA ALA A 129 28.88 11.95 0.96
C ALA A 129 29.07 12.50 2.40
N LYS A 130 30.11 12.09 3.15
CA LYS A 130 30.33 12.63 4.50
C LYS A 130 30.85 14.08 4.50
N ASP A 131 31.41 14.55 3.38
CA ASP A 131 32.27 15.74 3.36
C ASP A 131 31.71 16.94 2.56
N SER A 132 30.56 16.82 1.88
CA SER A 132 30.05 17.89 0.99
C SER A 132 29.03 18.84 1.62
N GLY A 133 28.78 18.71 2.93
CA GLY A 133 27.76 19.49 3.63
C GLY A 133 26.32 19.08 3.29
N THR A 134 25.37 19.62 4.05
CA THR A 134 23.94 19.40 3.87
C THR A 134 23.34 20.53 3.04
N GLN A 135 22.72 20.18 1.92
CA GLN A 135 21.90 21.08 1.13
C GLN A 135 20.45 20.99 1.62
N VAL A 136 19.87 22.12 2.03
CA VAL A 136 18.46 22.23 2.35
C VAL A 136 17.68 22.58 1.09
N LEU A 137 16.58 21.87 0.86
CA LEU A 137 15.64 22.10 -0.21
C LEU A 137 14.35 22.70 0.34
N HIS A 138 13.77 23.61 -0.44
CA HIS A 138 12.43 24.14 -0.25
C HIS A 138 11.50 23.66 -1.36
N PRO A 139 10.21 23.49 -1.09
CA PRO A 139 9.27 22.99 -2.07
C PRO A 139 9.08 24.02 -3.18
N THR A 140 9.13 23.55 -4.42
CA THR A 140 8.99 24.39 -5.61
C THR A 140 7.68 24.09 -6.34
N PRO A 141 7.07 25.07 -7.01
CA PRO A 141 5.87 24.83 -7.81
C PRO A 141 6.07 23.70 -8.83
N LYS A 142 5.04 22.88 -9.03
CA LYS A 142 5.07 21.78 -9.99
C LYS A 142 5.45 22.30 -11.39
N GLY A 143 6.51 21.75 -11.98
CA GLY A 143 7.02 22.14 -13.31
C GLY A 143 8.09 23.24 -13.28
N ALA A 144 8.49 23.74 -12.11
CA ALA A 144 9.63 24.64 -12.00
C ALA A 144 10.94 23.92 -12.40
N ILE A 145 11.75 24.60 -13.23
CA ILE A 145 13.02 24.05 -13.77
C ILE A 145 14.10 23.98 -12.68
N ASP A 146 14.05 24.88 -11.68
CA ASP A 146 15.10 25.10 -10.69
C ASP A 146 14.91 24.29 -9.38
N GLY A 147 13.88 23.45 -9.31
CA GLY A 147 13.51 22.70 -8.09
C GLY A 147 14.15 21.32 -7.95
N SER A 148 14.97 20.90 -8.92
CA SER A 148 15.56 19.56 -8.95
C SER A 148 17.08 19.60 -8.78
N VAL A 149 17.59 18.74 -7.90
CA VAL A 149 19.01 18.47 -7.73
C VAL A 149 19.35 17.18 -8.47
N LYS A 150 20.25 17.26 -9.45
CA LYS A 150 20.80 16.09 -10.15
C LYS A 150 22.20 15.76 -9.66
N ILE A 151 22.44 14.49 -9.33
CA ILE A 151 23.75 13.96 -8.91
C ILE A 151 24.01 12.68 -9.69
N ASP A 152 24.80 12.77 -10.76
CA ASP A 152 24.96 11.69 -11.74
C ASP A 152 23.59 11.19 -12.27
N ASN A 153 23.19 9.94 -12.02
CA ASN A 153 21.88 9.38 -12.34
C ASN A 153 20.81 9.57 -11.26
N ILE A 154 21.13 10.24 -10.15
CA ILE A 154 20.21 10.50 -9.06
C ILE A 154 19.47 11.81 -9.34
N ASP A 155 18.14 11.76 -9.31
CA ASP A 155 17.27 12.92 -9.38
C ASP A 155 16.58 13.11 -8.04
N VAL A 156 16.67 14.32 -7.48
CA VAL A 156 15.92 14.71 -6.29
C VAL A 156 15.12 15.97 -6.59
N SER A 157 13.83 15.97 -6.31
CA SER A 157 12.99 17.16 -6.42
C SER A 157 12.10 17.30 -5.20
N PHE A 158 11.90 18.54 -4.75
CA PHE A 158 10.95 18.84 -3.68
C PHE A 158 9.84 19.72 -4.23
N VAL A 159 8.63 19.15 -4.30
CA VAL A 159 7.50 19.73 -5.02
C VAL A 159 6.48 20.26 -4.03
N ALA A 160 6.06 21.51 -4.24
CA ALA A 160 5.00 22.14 -3.48
C ALA A 160 3.65 21.48 -3.80
N GLY A 161 2.94 21.15 -2.74
CA GLY A 161 1.56 20.69 -2.82
C GLY A 161 0.56 21.83 -2.73
N ASN A 162 -0.66 21.51 -2.34
CA ASN A 162 -1.66 22.46 -1.87
C ASN A 162 -1.15 23.18 -0.60
N VAL A 163 -0.97 24.48 -0.73
CA VAL A 163 -0.48 25.40 0.31
C VAL A 163 -1.33 25.36 1.59
N ARG A 164 -2.65 25.08 1.48
CA ARG A 164 -3.53 25.03 2.67
C ARG A 164 -3.30 23.79 3.53
N THR A 165 -2.80 22.71 2.95
CA THR A 165 -2.57 21.43 3.63
C THR A 165 -1.10 21.10 3.78
N ASN A 166 -0.20 21.99 3.33
CA ASN A 166 1.25 21.80 3.31
C ASN A 166 1.67 20.40 2.83
N ASN A 167 1.02 19.87 1.80
CA ASN A 167 1.19 18.48 1.35
C ASN A 167 2.29 18.33 0.29
N ASN A 168 3.46 18.87 0.64
CA ASN A 168 4.65 18.85 -0.19
C ASN A 168 5.17 17.43 -0.37
N GLU A 169 5.90 17.19 -1.46
CA GLU A 169 6.35 15.86 -1.83
C GLU A 169 7.83 15.88 -2.21
N LEU A 170 8.66 15.21 -1.40
CA LEU A 170 10.04 14.89 -1.76
C LEU A 170 10.02 13.67 -2.69
N ARG A 171 10.68 13.80 -3.84
CA ARG A 171 10.87 12.72 -4.81
C ARG A 171 12.34 12.45 -4.98
N VAL A 172 12.74 11.19 -4.86
CA VAL A 172 14.12 10.74 -5.07
C VAL A 172 14.11 9.56 -6.02
N SER A 173 14.99 9.56 -7.02
CA SER A 173 15.17 8.42 -7.91
C SER A 173 16.62 8.22 -8.33
N ASN A 174 16.96 7.00 -8.77
CA ASN A 174 18.27 6.68 -9.36
C ASN A 174 18.16 6.16 -10.81
N GLY A 175 17.02 6.39 -11.46
CA GLY A 175 16.71 5.86 -12.79
C GLY A 175 16.25 4.40 -12.81
N GLU A 176 16.31 3.68 -11.68
CA GLU A 176 15.76 2.33 -11.52
C GLU A 176 14.62 2.30 -10.51
N TRP A 177 14.82 2.91 -9.35
CA TRP A 177 13.82 3.04 -8.30
C TRP A 177 13.47 4.50 -8.08
N ARG A 178 12.24 4.75 -7.66
CA ARG A 178 11.78 6.04 -7.15
C ARG A 178 11.08 5.86 -5.80
N VAL A 179 11.22 6.88 -4.97
CA VAL A 179 10.41 7.09 -3.78
C VAL A 179 9.78 8.48 -3.85
N ALA A 180 8.52 8.57 -3.43
CA ALA A 180 7.81 9.81 -3.18
C ALA A 180 7.36 9.81 -1.72
N VAL A 181 7.82 10.81 -0.97
CA VAL A 181 7.49 11.02 0.45
C VAL A 181 6.67 12.29 0.53
N LYS A 182 5.40 12.17 0.89
CA LYS A 182 4.43 13.27 0.86
C LYS A 182 3.98 13.61 2.26
N SER A 183 4.06 14.87 2.67
CA SER A 183 3.44 15.29 3.93
C SER A 183 1.92 15.32 3.81
N MET A 184 1.24 14.95 4.88
CA MET A 184 -0.22 15.00 4.97
C MET A 184 -0.61 15.46 6.38
N PRO A 185 -1.66 16.30 6.53
CA PRO A 185 -2.18 16.60 7.85
C PRO A 185 -2.75 15.33 8.48
N TYR A 186 -2.71 15.24 9.81
CA TYR A 186 -3.46 14.23 10.54
C TYR A 186 -4.97 14.38 10.26
N PRO A 187 -5.77 13.33 10.51
CA PRO A 187 -7.21 13.43 10.32
C PRO A 187 -7.84 14.58 11.11
N PRO A 188 -8.78 15.33 10.51
CA PRO A 188 -9.39 16.47 11.19
C PRO A 188 -10.21 15.99 12.39
N TYR A 189 -10.08 16.71 13.50
CA TYR A 189 -10.92 16.52 14.68
C TYR A 189 -12.31 17.16 14.45
N ASN A 190 -13.38 16.37 14.63
CA ASN A 190 -14.75 16.87 14.60
C ASN A 190 -15.36 16.95 16.01
N PRO A 191 -15.48 18.14 16.63
CA PRO A 191 -16.00 18.30 17.99
C PRO A 191 -17.49 17.93 18.15
N TRP A 192 -18.24 17.82 17.04
CA TRP A 192 -19.64 17.39 17.07
C TRP A 192 -19.80 15.87 17.22
N VAL A 193 -18.79 15.12 16.76
CA VAL A 193 -18.77 13.66 16.85
C VAL A 193 -18.13 13.24 18.16
N PHE A 194 -16.99 13.84 18.49
CA PHE A 194 -16.33 13.65 19.77
C PHE A 194 -16.84 14.70 20.75
N ARG A 195 -18.01 14.44 21.38
CA ARG A 195 -18.61 15.30 22.42
C ARG A 195 -17.66 15.41 23.63
N LYS A 196 -16.62 16.25 23.52
CA LYS A 196 -15.60 16.64 24.52
C LYS A 196 -15.62 15.79 25.81
N ALA A 197 -14.88 14.68 25.87
CA ALA A 197 -14.54 14.03 27.15
C ALA A 197 -13.51 12.90 27.09
N ASP A 198 -13.04 12.41 25.93
CA ASP A 198 -12.00 11.37 26.01
C ASP A 198 -10.65 12.01 26.40
N ALA A 199 -10.17 11.69 27.60
CA ALA A 199 -8.89 12.14 28.12
C ALA A 199 -7.73 11.74 27.18
N ARG A 200 -7.86 10.63 26.43
CA ARG A 200 -6.88 10.17 25.43
C ARG A 200 -6.82 11.11 24.22
N LEU A 201 -7.96 11.70 23.84
CA LEU A 201 -8.05 12.67 22.75
C LEU A 201 -7.65 14.09 23.21
N ALA A 202 -7.59 14.34 24.52
CA ALA A 202 -7.21 15.64 25.05
C ALA A 202 -5.79 16.05 24.63
N GLN A 203 -4.85 15.10 24.52
CA GLN A 203 -3.50 15.39 24.04
C GLN A 203 -3.50 15.74 22.54
N TYR A 204 -4.22 14.97 21.72
CA TYR A 204 -4.41 15.27 20.29
C TYR A 204 -5.00 16.67 20.05
N VAL A 205 -6.00 17.05 20.84
CA VAL A 205 -6.63 18.38 20.77
C VAL A 205 -5.70 19.48 21.30
N LYS A 206 -4.88 19.21 22.32
CA LYS A 206 -3.91 20.16 22.89
C LYS A 206 -2.72 20.43 21.95
N ASP A 207 -2.20 19.41 21.28
CA ASP A 207 -1.11 19.52 20.31
C ASP A 207 -1.53 20.24 19.02
N GLY A 208 -2.83 20.54 18.90
CA GLY A 208 -3.46 21.12 17.74
C GLY A 208 -3.72 20.06 16.66
N ALA A 209 -4.88 20.16 16.01
CA ALA A 209 -5.20 19.38 14.80
C ALA A 209 -4.30 19.74 13.58
N GLY A 210 -3.11 20.30 13.82
CA GLY A 210 -2.09 20.68 12.84
C GLY A 210 -0.90 19.70 12.78
N LYS A 211 -0.96 18.56 13.50
CA LYS A 211 0.05 17.51 13.33
C LYS A 211 0.10 17.07 11.87
N THR A 212 1.32 16.83 11.39
CA THR A 212 1.57 16.32 10.05
C THR A 212 2.15 14.91 10.16
N ARG A 213 1.85 14.06 9.19
CA ARG A 213 2.46 12.74 8.94
C ARG A 213 3.12 12.73 7.57
N VAL A 214 3.84 11.66 7.24
CA VAL A 214 4.28 11.41 5.86
C VAL A 214 3.62 10.14 5.32
N ASP A 215 3.30 10.15 4.04
CA ASP A 215 2.93 8.96 3.27
C ASP A 215 4.09 8.61 2.33
N VAL A 216 4.37 7.32 2.14
CA VAL A 216 5.51 6.85 1.37
C VAL A 216 5.04 5.97 0.24
N ARG A 217 5.43 6.32 -0.98
CA ARG A 217 5.20 5.51 -2.17
C ARG A 217 6.52 5.18 -2.84
N ILE A 218 6.70 3.92 -3.23
CA ILE A 218 7.91 3.41 -3.85
C ILE A 218 7.57 2.62 -5.10
N GLY A 219 8.44 2.63 -6.10
CA GLY A 219 8.31 1.70 -7.21
C GLY A 219 9.45 1.75 -8.20
N PRO A 220 9.52 0.74 -9.09
CA PRO A 220 10.48 0.71 -10.17
C PRO A 220 10.10 1.73 -11.26
N ILE A 221 11.10 2.32 -11.89
CA ILE A 221 10.93 3.22 -13.03
C ILE A 221 10.83 2.38 -14.31
N GLY A 222 9.73 2.54 -15.05
CA GLY A 222 9.50 1.80 -16.30
C GLY A 222 8.98 0.38 -16.11
N GLY A 223 8.43 0.07 -14.92
CA GLY A 223 7.88 -1.23 -14.56
C GLY A 223 8.90 -2.18 -13.93
N LEU A 224 8.41 -3.24 -13.28
CA LEU A 224 9.27 -4.22 -12.62
C LEU A 224 10.05 -5.03 -13.67
N ARG A 225 11.38 -5.01 -13.55
CA ARG A 225 12.29 -5.89 -14.27
C ARG A 225 13.26 -6.46 -13.25
N LEU A 226 13.02 -7.70 -12.83
CA LEU A 226 13.90 -8.36 -11.87
C LEU A 226 15.34 -8.37 -12.40
N LYS A 227 16.23 -7.80 -11.60
CA LYS A 227 17.67 -7.83 -11.81
C LYS A 227 18.25 -8.99 -11.00
N PRO A 228 19.57 -9.26 -11.10
CA PRO A 228 20.21 -10.29 -10.26
C PRO A 228 19.96 -10.12 -8.77
N VAL A 229 19.64 -8.90 -8.31
CA VAL A 229 19.22 -8.58 -6.95
C VAL A 229 17.75 -8.24 -6.97
N ALA A 230 16.90 -9.16 -6.52
CA ALA A 230 15.50 -8.84 -6.23
C ALA A 230 15.42 -7.87 -5.03
N PRO A 231 14.48 -6.89 -5.07
CA PRO A 231 14.26 -5.98 -3.96
C PRO A 231 13.70 -6.70 -2.72
N HIS A 232 13.87 -6.07 -1.56
CA HIS A 232 13.30 -6.48 -0.29
C HIS A 232 12.90 -5.26 0.54
N GLY A 233 12.54 -5.46 1.80
CA GLY A 233 11.95 -4.46 2.68
C GLY A 233 10.44 -4.69 2.80
N LEU A 234 9.78 -4.00 3.73
CA LEU A 234 8.35 -4.25 4.00
C LEU A 234 7.50 -4.18 2.73
N LEU A 235 7.72 -3.17 1.89
CA LEU A 235 7.08 -3.05 0.58
C LEU A 235 7.94 -3.64 -0.53
N GLY A 236 9.28 -3.49 -0.48
CA GLY A 236 10.14 -3.91 -1.59
C GLY A 236 10.07 -5.41 -1.90
N GLN A 237 9.80 -6.27 -0.91
CA GLN A 237 9.66 -7.72 -1.13
C GLN A 237 8.46 -8.10 -2.01
N THR A 238 7.45 -7.23 -2.10
CA THR A 238 6.25 -7.42 -2.94
C THR A 238 6.50 -7.13 -4.42
N TYR A 239 7.75 -6.83 -4.80
CA TYR A 239 8.19 -6.69 -6.18
C TYR A 239 9.05 -7.90 -6.58
N ASP A 240 8.48 -9.09 -6.44
CA ASP A 240 9.15 -10.37 -6.66
C ASP A 240 8.92 -10.95 -8.06
N GLY A 241 7.97 -10.38 -8.82
CA GLY A 241 7.69 -10.68 -10.21
C GLY A 241 6.91 -11.97 -10.44
N ASP A 242 6.24 -12.51 -9.43
CA ASP A 242 5.41 -13.71 -9.56
C ASP A 242 3.93 -13.41 -9.89
N GLY A 243 3.50 -12.15 -9.70
CA GLY A 243 2.14 -11.69 -9.94
C GLY A 243 1.12 -12.21 -8.93
N ILE A 244 1.58 -12.53 -7.71
CA ILE A 244 0.79 -13.05 -6.60
C ILE A 244 0.82 -12.03 -5.46
N ALA A 245 -0.32 -11.39 -5.21
CA ALA A 245 -0.56 -10.66 -3.99
C ALA A 245 -0.71 -11.65 -2.83
N VAL A 246 -0.09 -11.35 -1.68
CA VAL A 246 -0.28 -12.09 -0.44
C VAL A 246 -0.85 -11.16 0.61
N ASP A 247 -2.14 -11.28 0.89
CA ASP A 247 -2.81 -10.46 1.89
C ASP A 247 -2.56 -11.02 3.29
N GLY A 248 -2.04 -10.18 4.17
CA GLY A 248 -1.66 -10.54 5.53
C GLY A 248 -2.73 -10.20 6.55
N ALA A 249 -2.32 -10.12 7.81
CA ALA A 249 -3.15 -9.59 8.88
C ALA A 249 -3.55 -8.14 8.59
N MET A 250 -4.80 -7.83 8.96
CA MET A 250 -5.42 -6.52 8.89
C MET A 250 -6.03 -6.25 10.27
N ASP A 251 -5.97 -5.01 10.72
CA ASP A 251 -6.56 -4.62 11.99
C ASP A 251 -8.09 -4.53 11.89
N ASP A 252 -8.73 -4.85 13.00
CA ASP A 252 -10.17 -4.70 13.12
C ASP A 252 -10.53 -3.27 13.54
N TYR A 253 -11.18 -2.54 12.63
CA TYR A 253 -11.65 -1.19 12.89
C TYR A 253 -13.12 -1.16 13.34
N HIS A 254 -13.76 -2.27 13.70
CA HIS A 254 -15.11 -2.22 14.27
C HIS A 254 -15.09 -1.59 15.68
N GLY A 255 -16.05 -0.71 15.96
CA GLY A 255 -16.17 -0.03 17.25
C GLY A 255 -15.75 1.44 17.26
N GLU A 256 -16.02 2.11 18.38
CA GLU A 256 -15.74 3.53 18.60
C GLU A 256 -14.29 3.80 19.06
N TYR A 257 -13.63 2.79 19.63
CA TYR A 257 -12.23 2.81 20.03
C TYR A 257 -11.51 1.62 19.39
N VAL A 258 -10.45 1.89 18.64
CA VAL A 258 -9.69 0.89 17.89
C VAL A 258 -8.25 0.93 18.38
N VAL A 259 -7.68 -0.23 18.70
CA VAL A 259 -6.25 -0.39 18.95
C VAL A 259 -5.71 -1.24 17.81
N THR A 260 -4.76 -0.71 17.06
CA THR A 260 -4.13 -1.48 15.98
C THR A 260 -2.99 -2.31 16.53
N THR A 261 -2.73 -3.45 15.89
CA THR A 261 -1.85 -4.52 16.38
C THR A 261 -1.17 -5.31 15.26
N ALA A 262 -1.68 -5.27 14.02
CA ALA A 262 -1.11 -6.02 12.92
C ALA A 262 0.31 -5.54 12.58
N MET A 263 1.18 -6.49 12.24
CA MET A 263 2.61 -6.28 11.98
C MET A 263 3.06 -6.98 10.69
N GLY A 264 2.17 -7.09 9.70
CA GLY A 264 2.48 -7.72 8.41
C GLY A 264 2.39 -9.25 8.41
N GLU A 265 1.82 -9.87 9.44
CA GLU A 265 1.78 -11.32 9.59
C GLU A 265 1.16 -11.99 8.37
N GLY A 266 1.84 -13.02 7.87
CA GLY A 266 1.41 -13.78 6.71
C GLY A 266 1.69 -13.14 5.36
N ALA A 267 2.00 -11.84 5.28
CA ALA A 267 2.34 -11.14 4.03
C ALA A 267 3.84 -10.86 3.85
N ILE A 268 4.60 -10.82 4.95
CA ILE A 268 6.04 -10.52 4.95
C ILE A 268 6.89 -11.73 5.29
N GLU A 269 8.12 -11.78 4.76
CA GLU A 269 9.12 -12.77 5.18
C GLU A 269 9.76 -12.41 6.53
N GLY A 270 9.87 -13.40 7.42
CA GLY A 270 10.48 -13.21 8.74
C GLY A 270 9.59 -12.43 9.71
N ALA A 271 10.22 -11.83 10.70
CA ALA A 271 9.56 -11.09 11.77
C ALA A 271 9.65 -9.58 11.55
N PRO A 272 8.74 -8.77 12.13
CA PRO A 272 8.80 -7.30 12.05
C PRO A 272 10.16 -6.72 12.48
N SER A 273 10.77 -7.31 13.51
CA SER A 273 12.09 -6.91 14.02
C SER A 273 13.22 -7.09 13.01
N ASP A 274 13.08 -7.99 12.04
CA ASP A 274 14.09 -8.20 10.99
C ASP A 274 14.23 -6.99 10.07
N TYR A 275 13.21 -6.14 10.01
CA TYR A 275 13.17 -4.93 9.20
C TYR A 275 13.54 -3.67 9.99
N ALA A 276 13.74 -3.79 11.31
CA ALA A 276 14.06 -2.65 12.16
C ALA A 276 15.48 -2.14 11.89
N ILE A 277 15.61 -0.82 11.90
CA ILE A 277 16.85 -0.08 11.75
C ILE A 277 17.09 0.70 13.03
N GLU A 278 18.33 0.69 13.51
CA GLU A 278 18.70 1.44 14.70
C GLU A 278 18.42 2.94 14.50
N ARG A 279 17.65 3.52 15.44
CA ARG A 279 17.18 4.91 15.38
C ARG A 279 18.33 5.94 15.32
N ALA A 280 19.48 5.60 15.89
CA ALA A 280 20.70 6.41 15.89
C ALA A 280 21.41 6.43 14.52
N THR A 281 21.18 5.41 13.68
CA THR A 281 21.73 5.31 12.33
C THR A 281 20.61 5.13 11.30
N PRO A 282 19.68 6.09 11.17
CA PRO A 282 18.44 5.88 10.42
C PRO A 282 18.65 5.74 8.90
N PHE A 283 19.84 6.11 8.39
CA PHE A 283 20.27 5.89 7.01
C PHE A 283 20.96 4.54 6.77
N SER A 284 21.15 3.72 7.81
CA SER A 284 21.79 2.42 7.68
C SER A 284 21.07 1.57 6.65
N THR A 285 21.85 0.87 5.83
CA THR A 285 21.35 -0.11 4.87
C THR A 285 21.53 -1.53 5.38
N LEU A 286 22.04 -1.71 6.60
CA LEU A 286 22.37 -3.00 7.19
C LEU A 286 21.19 -3.49 8.05
N PHE A 287 20.61 -4.62 7.66
CA PHE A 287 19.55 -5.36 8.36
C PHE A 287 19.43 -6.77 7.75
N THR A 288 18.57 -7.63 8.31
CA THR A 288 18.45 -9.06 7.94
C THR A 288 18.31 -9.29 6.43
N TYR A 289 17.49 -8.47 5.75
CA TYR A 289 17.21 -8.62 4.32
C TYR A 289 17.86 -7.58 3.42
N SER A 290 18.99 -7.00 3.84
CA SER A 290 19.66 -5.97 3.04
C SER A 290 19.98 -6.45 1.61
N ARG A 291 19.69 -5.57 0.65
CA ARG A 291 19.98 -5.75 -0.79
C ARG A 291 20.91 -4.68 -1.34
N PHE A 292 21.23 -3.65 -0.54
CA PHE A 292 21.90 -2.43 -1.00
C PHE A 292 23.26 -2.71 -1.66
N ASP A 293 24.05 -3.58 -1.05
CA ASP A 293 25.39 -4.00 -1.52
C ASP A 293 25.41 -5.37 -2.18
N ALA A 294 24.26 -6.03 -2.29
CA ALA A 294 24.17 -7.36 -2.86
C ALA A 294 24.60 -7.36 -4.34
N LYS A 295 25.23 -8.46 -4.75
CA LYS A 295 25.52 -8.75 -6.17
C LYS A 295 24.44 -9.63 -6.78
N SER A 296 23.83 -10.48 -5.96
CA SER A 296 22.66 -11.28 -6.27
C SER A 296 21.80 -11.47 -5.03
N ALA A 297 20.49 -11.62 -5.23
CA ALA A 297 19.54 -11.99 -4.20
C ALA A 297 18.28 -12.57 -4.86
N LEU A 298 17.76 -13.64 -4.28
CA LEU A 298 16.48 -14.20 -4.72
C LEU A 298 15.32 -13.29 -4.29
N PRO A 299 14.20 -13.30 -5.04
CA PRO A 299 12.94 -12.72 -4.58
C PRO A 299 12.43 -13.39 -3.29
N ARG A 300 11.39 -12.80 -2.68
CA ARG A 300 10.73 -13.41 -1.51
C ARG A 300 10.20 -14.80 -1.85
N ASP A 301 10.17 -15.68 -0.87
CA ASP A 301 9.65 -17.03 -0.99
C ASP A 301 8.18 -17.07 -0.57
N VAL A 302 7.28 -16.82 -1.53
CA VAL A 302 5.82 -16.85 -1.33
C VAL A 302 5.31 -18.19 -0.78
N SER A 303 6.06 -19.29 -0.92
CA SER A 303 5.67 -20.57 -0.32
C SER A 303 5.70 -20.57 1.21
N LYS A 304 6.52 -19.71 1.81
CA LYS A 304 6.65 -19.55 3.27
C LYS A 304 5.62 -18.59 3.86
N LEU A 305 4.94 -17.83 3.02
CA LEU A 305 3.92 -16.87 3.44
C LEU A 305 2.57 -17.57 3.67
N THR A 306 1.92 -17.24 4.78
CA THR A 306 0.67 -17.85 5.23
C THR A 306 -0.58 -17.02 4.89
N GLY A 307 -0.40 -15.79 4.40
CA GLY A 307 -1.49 -14.90 4.00
C GLY A 307 -2.29 -15.42 2.80
N LEU A 308 -3.42 -14.77 2.54
CA LEU A 308 -4.29 -15.11 1.42
C LEU A 308 -3.60 -14.77 0.10
N LYS A 309 -3.38 -15.80 -0.74
CA LYS A 309 -2.73 -15.65 -2.05
C LYS A 309 -3.76 -15.36 -3.12
N ARG A 310 -3.59 -14.26 -3.85
CA ARG A 310 -4.43 -13.87 -4.97
C ARG A 310 -3.57 -13.61 -6.21
N ARG A 311 -3.96 -14.20 -7.34
CA ARG A 311 -3.36 -13.84 -8.63
C ARG A 311 -3.93 -12.50 -9.07
N VAL A 312 -3.07 -11.54 -9.39
CA VAL A 312 -3.48 -10.20 -9.80
C VAL A 312 -3.24 -10.01 -11.30
N PRO A 313 -4.27 -9.65 -12.08
CA PRO A 313 -4.09 -9.28 -13.49
C PRO A 313 -3.13 -8.10 -13.62
N THR A 314 -2.27 -8.09 -14.64
CA THR A 314 -1.27 -7.02 -14.85
C THR A 314 -1.89 -5.62 -14.96
N SER A 315 -3.16 -5.50 -15.35
CA SER A 315 -3.91 -4.25 -15.41
C SER A 315 -4.25 -3.64 -14.05
N GLU A 316 -4.16 -4.41 -12.97
CA GLU A 316 -4.53 -4.02 -11.60
C GLU A 316 -3.32 -3.79 -10.69
N ILE A 317 -2.11 -4.06 -11.19
CA ILE A 317 -0.84 -3.87 -10.47
C ILE A 317 -0.53 -2.37 -10.38
N PRO A 318 -0.44 -1.78 -9.16
CA PRO A 318 -0.11 -0.37 -9.00
C PRO A 318 1.32 -0.07 -9.49
N GLU A 319 1.50 1.08 -10.16
CA GLU A 319 2.81 1.54 -10.62
C GLU A 319 3.77 1.90 -9.46
N MET A 320 3.22 2.06 -8.24
CA MET A 320 3.96 2.19 -6.99
C MET A 320 3.18 1.57 -5.82
N ALA A 321 3.82 0.64 -5.13
CA ALA A 321 3.50 0.23 -3.78
C ALA A 321 3.61 1.42 -2.81
N GLY A 322 2.81 1.41 -1.76
CA GLY A 322 2.85 2.48 -0.78
C GLY A 322 2.34 2.04 0.56
N ALA A 323 2.94 2.62 1.59
CA ALA A 323 2.30 2.76 2.87
C ALA A 323 1.51 4.07 2.76
N VAL A 324 0.22 3.94 2.47
CA VAL A 324 -0.68 5.09 2.48
C VAL A 324 -1.56 4.92 3.69
N ASN A 325 -1.68 6.00 4.42
CA ASN A 325 -2.55 6.13 5.57
C ASN A 325 -4.04 6.22 5.15
N ASP A 326 -4.42 5.58 4.03
CA ASP A 326 -5.73 5.70 3.41
C ASP A 326 -6.35 4.32 3.09
N ARG A 327 -7.49 4.02 3.73
CA ARG A 327 -8.22 2.75 3.62
C ARG A 327 -8.69 2.50 2.17
N VAL A 328 -8.51 1.27 1.70
CA VAL A 328 -9.37 0.69 0.66
C VAL A 328 -10.65 0.25 1.36
N SER A 329 -11.79 0.83 1.00
CA SER A 329 -13.07 0.19 1.31
C SER A 329 -13.11 -1.12 0.53
N LEU A 330 -13.03 -2.27 1.20
CA LEU A 330 -13.58 -3.48 0.61
C LEU A 330 -15.09 -3.28 0.47
N PRO A 331 -15.72 -3.71 -0.64
CA PRO A 331 -17.16 -3.66 -0.79
C PRO A 331 -17.81 -4.45 0.34
N GLU A 332 -18.73 -3.81 1.06
CA GLU A 332 -19.70 -4.52 1.90
C GLU A 332 -20.43 -5.55 1.04
N GLY A 333 -20.39 -6.82 1.43
CA GLY A 333 -21.29 -7.83 0.89
C GLY A 333 -20.64 -9.16 0.54
N ILE A 334 -20.30 -9.96 1.54
CA ILE A 334 -20.76 -11.35 1.58
C ILE A 334 -21.19 -11.59 3.02
N GLY A 335 -22.49 -11.40 3.27
CA GLY A 335 -23.09 -11.88 4.50
C GLY A 335 -22.84 -13.38 4.60
N ALA A 336 -22.20 -13.79 5.69
CA ALA A 336 -22.40 -15.14 6.18
C ALA A 336 -23.90 -15.26 6.49
N ASP A 337 -24.59 -16.06 5.70
CA ASP A 337 -25.94 -16.52 5.99
C ASP A 337 -25.93 -17.23 7.36
N PRO A 338 -26.65 -16.74 8.39
CA PRO A 338 -26.78 -17.46 9.64
C PRO A 338 -27.81 -18.57 9.44
N ALA A 339 -27.35 -19.73 9.02
CA ALA A 339 -28.07 -20.96 9.32
C ALA A 339 -27.78 -21.34 10.78
N HIS A 340 -28.83 -21.20 11.60
CA HIS A 340 -29.00 -21.55 13.02
C HIS A 340 -28.72 -20.48 14.07
#